data_AF-A0A2P4XB01-F1
#
_entry.id   AF-A0A2P4XB01-F1
#
_cell.length_a   1.000
_cell.length_b   1.000
_cell.length_c   1.000
_cell.angle_alpha   90.00
_cell.angle_beta   90.00
_cell.angle_gamma   90.00
#
_symmetry.space_group_name_H-M   'P 1'
#
loop_
_entity.id
_entity.type
_entity.pdbx_description
1 polymer ?
#
loop_
_entity_poly.entity_id
_entity_poly.type
_entity_poly.pdbx_seq_one_letter_code
_entity_poly.pdbx_strand_id
1 'polypeptide(L)'
;MNTATTTNQQNIAQPIFTPVLPPSITSTSHAALIKWQRERKVYEDTMLACCQTTGENAAAVTRSVKDSFDPRLLEAWCRLRWKFEVDNVSDDKPLLEIDKIDKSTLPDVQALFKKELQFNLKETGFLSCDRIIDEHGLQARFDTEDGTKEKCTLLISSVAPEVLKEDVKNSLRFQAPDAKRDEGKLHDLILTRH
;
A
#
# COMPACT_ATOMS: atom_id res chain seq x y z
N MET A 1 -34.97 -57.70 -7.56
CA MET A 1 -33.98 -57.33 -6.51
C MET A 1 -33.21 -56.14 -7.00
N ASN A 2 -33.48 -54.98 -6.41
CA ASN A 2 -32.73 -53.72 -6.54
C ASN A 2 -31.39 -53.91 -5.78
N THR A 3 -30.26 -53.24 -6.05
CA THR A 3 -30.04 -51.79 -6.12
C THR A 3 -28.73 -51.48 -6.84
N ALA A 4 -28.74 -50.44 -7.68
CA ALA A 4 -27.56 -49.77 -8.21
C ALA A 4 -26.90 -48.91 -7.12
N THR A 5 -25.59 -49.04 -6.93
CA THR A 5 -24.82 -48.20 -6.01
C THR A 5 -24.25 -47.03 -6.80
N THR A 6 -24.87 -45.87 -6.67
CA THR A 6 -24.38 -44.58 -7.16
C THR A 6 -23.18 -44.16 -6.31
N THR A 7 -21.97 -44.24 -6.86
CA THR A 7 -20.78 -43.60 -6.27
C THR A 7 -20.86 -42.11 -6.54
N ASN A 8 -21.32 -41.34 -5.56
CA ASN A 8 -21.19 -39.88 -5.53
C ASN A 8 -19.70 -39.51 -5.50
N GLN A 9 -19.12 -39.19 -6.65
CA GLN A 9 -17.90 -38.37 -6.70
C GLN A 9 -18.27 -36.94 -6.31
N GLN A 10 -18.17 -36.62 -5.03
CA GLN A 10 -18.04 -35.24 -4.59
C GLN A 10 -16.71 -34.72 -5.14
N ASN A 11 -16.78 -34.00 -6.26
CA ASN A 11 -15.68 -33.21 -6.79
C ASN A 11 -15.44 -32.05 -5.82
N ILE A 12 -14.67 -32.31 -4.75
CA ILE A 12 -14.20 -31.26 -3.85
C ILE A 12 -13.19 -30.46 -4.67
N ALA A 13 -13.62 -29.31 -5.19
CA ALA A 13 -12.74 -28.33 -5.78
C ALA A 13 -11.67 -28.00 -4.73
N GLN A 14 -10.44 -28.46 -4.96
CA GLN A 14 -9.32 -28.10 -4.10
C GLN A 14 -9.16 -26.57 -4.21
N PRO A 15 -9.11 -25.84 -3.09
CA PRO A 15 -8.78 -24.43 -3.15
C PRO A 15 -7.42 -24.31 -3.84
N ILE A 16 -7.34 -23.47 -4.87
CA ILE A 16 -6.07 -23.13 -5.52
C ILE A 16 -5.31 -22.29 -4.50
N PHE A 17 -4.61 -22.96 -3.58
CA PHE A 17 -3.62 -22.30 -2.74
C PHE A 17 -2.41 -22.04 -3.62
N THR A 18 -2.38 -20.88 -4.27
CA THR A 18 -1.12 -20.34 -4.77
C THR A 18 -0.27 -20.04 -3.53
N PRO A 19 0.85 -20.75 -3.30
CA PRO A 19 1.69 -20.46 -2.15
C PRO A 19 2.22 -19.04 -2.29
N VAL A 20 1.91 -18.18 -1.30
CA VAL A 20 2.43 -16.81 -1.26
C VAL A 20 3.93 -16.89 -0.98
N LEU A 21 4.74 -16.49 -1.97
CA LEU A 21 6.19 -16.53 -1.86
C LEU A 21 6.67 -15.45 -0.89
N PRO A 22 7.68 -15.76 -0.04
CA PRO A 22 8.26 -14.76 0.83
C PRO A 22 8.94 -13.66 -0.01
N PRO A 23 8.59 -12.38 0.19
CA PRO A 23 9.13 -11.28 -0.60
C PRO A 23 10.59 -11.00 -0.25
N SER A 24 11.39 -10.60 -1.26
CA SER A 24 12.81 -10.31 -1.10
C SER A 24 13.15 -8.84 -1.31
N ILE A 25 14.09 -8.32 -0.53
CA ILE A 25 14.64 -6.97 -0.63
C ILE A 25 15.88 -7.05 -1.53
N THR A 26 15.71 -6.65 -2.79
CA THR A 26 16.77 -6.65 -3.81
C THR A 26 17.33 -5.26 -4.09
N SER A 27 16.69 -4.20 -3.57
CA SER A 27 17.09 -2.81 -3.75
C SER A 27 16.76 -1.98 -2.51
N THR A 28 17.55 -0.93 -2.28
CA THR A 28 17.41 0.00 -1.15
C THR A 28 16.79 1.32 -1.56
N SER A 29 16.33 1.42 -2.81
CA SER A 29 15.53 2.55 -3.26
C SER A 29 14.22 2.60 -2.49
N HIS A 30 13.75 3.81 -2.16
CA HIS A 30 12.50 4.02 -1.43
C HIS A 30 11.33 3.20 -2.02
N ALA A 31 11.07 3.31 -3.33
CA ALA A 31 10.00 2.56 -4.00
C ALA A 31 10.10 1.02 -3.84
N ALA A 32 11.31 0.46 -3.82
CA ALA A 32 11.51 -0.98 -3.63
C ALA A 32 11.22 -1.41 -2.19
N LEU A 33 11.57 -0.57 -1.21
CA LEU A 33 11.32 -0.83 0.21
C LEU A 33 9.83 -0.72 0.55
N ILE A 34 9.12 0.29 0.02
CA ILE A 34 7.66 0.41 0.19
C ILE A 34 6.94 -0.78 -0.44
N LYS A 35 7.33 -1.15 -1.67
CA LYS A 35 6.79 -2.33 -2.34
C LYS A 35 6.99 -3.59 -1.49
N TRP A 36 8.21 -3.79 -0.98
CA TRP A 36 8.51 -4.94 -0.13
C TRP A 36 7.68 -4.94 1.17
N GLN A 37 7.51 -3.81 1.86
CA GLN A 37 6.70 -3.74 3.08
C GLN A 37 5.25 -4.16 2.84
N ARG A 38 4.67 -3.77 1.70
CA ARG A 38 3.31 -4.21 1.31
C ARG A 38 3.26 -5.71 1.05
N GLU A 39 4.16 -6.22 0.21
CA GLU A 39 4.21 -7.65 -0.09
C GLU A 39 4.44 -8.48 1.17
N ARG A 40 5.26 -7.95 2.09
CA ARG A 40 5.55 -8.52 3.41
C ARG A 40 4.30 -8.62 4.27
N LYS A 41 3.48 -7.58 4.32
CA LYS A 41 2.20 -7.58 5.05
C LYS A 41 1.24 -8.63 4.51
N VAL A 42 1.06 -8.69 3.18
CA VAL A 42 0.21 -9.71 2.53
C VAL A 42 0.72 -11.13 2.82
N TYR A 43 2.03 -11.32 2.77
CA TYR A 43 2.67 -12.59 3.11
C TYR A 43 2.42 -12.99 4.57
N GLU A 44 2.65 -12.08 5.52
CA GLU A 44 2.45 -12.34 6.96
C GLU A 44 0.98 -12.62 7.30
N ASP A 45 0.04 -11.85 6.74
CA ASP A 45 -1.40 -12.07 6.92
C ASP A 45 -1.82 -13.45 6.37
N THR A 46 -1.27 -13.84 5.21
CA THR A 46 -1.53 -15.16 4.62
C THR A 46 -0.93 -16.29 5.46
N MET A 47 0.32 -16.14 5.92
CA MET A 47 0.96 -17.13 6.78
C MET A 47 0.20 -17.30 8.10
N LEU A 48 -0.28 -16.20 8.69
CA LEU A 48 -1.09 -16.22 9.90
C LEU A 48 -2.40 -16.98 9.69
N ALA A 49 -3.12 -16.71 8.59
CA ALA A 49 -4.36 -17.41 8.25
C ALA A 49 -4.14 -18.91 8.00
N CYS A 50 -3.05 -19.28 7.33
CA CYS A 50 -2.65 -20.68 7.16
C CYS A 50 -2.36 -21.35 8.51
N CYS A 51 -1.59 -20.70 9.37
CA CYS A 51 -1.24 -21.21 10.70
C CYS A 51 -2.46 -21.39 11.61
N GLN A 52 -3.46 -20.52 11.52
CA GLN A 52 -4.74 -20.70 12.23
C GLN A 52 -5.49 -21.97 11.77
N THR A 53 -5.31 -22.36 10.51
CA THR A 53 -5.94 -23.56 9.94
C THR A 53 -5.14 -24.83 10.26
N THR A 54 -3.80 -24.75 10.31
CA THR A 54 -2.91 -25.91 10.52
C THR A 54 -2.47 -26.12 11.97
N GLY A 55 -2.60 -25.11 12.83
CA GLY A 55 -2.11 -25.12 14.22
C GLY A 55 -0.60 -24.86 14.36
N GLU A 56 0.06 -24.46 13.27
CA GLU A 56 1.50 -24.17 13.26
C GLU A 56 1.82 -22.81 13.91
N ASN A 57 3.06 -22.63 14.35
CA ASN A 57 3.52 -21.36 14.90
C ASN A 57 3.89 -20.40 13.76
N ALA A 58 3.13 -19.32 13.59
CA ALA A 58 3.35 -18.32 12.55
C ALA A 58 4.77 -17.72 12.54
N ALA A 59 5.38 -17.50 13.71
CA ALA A 59 6.74 -16.95 13.80
C ALA A 59 7.81 -17.97 13.35
N ALA A 60 7.53 -19.27 13.46
CA ALA A 60 8.45 -20.32 13.01
C ALA A 60 8.35 -20.58 11.49
N VAL A 61 7.19 -20.31 10.88
CA VAL A 61 6.93 -20.57 9.45
C VAL A 61 7.19 -19.34 8.58
N THR A 62 7.14 -18.15 9.17
CA THR A 62 7.38 -16.88 8.47
C THR A 62 8.88 -16.64 8.30
N ARG A 63 9.33 -16.35 7.07
CA ARG A 63 10.72 -15.96 6.79
C ARG A 63 11.11 -14.72 7.59
N SER A 64 12.31 -14.67 8.18
CA SER A 64 12.79 -13.47 8.89
C SER A 64 12.99 -12.27 7.95
N VAL A 65 13.04 -11.05 8.51
CA VAL A 65 13.34 -9.84 7.74
C VAL A 65 14.79 -9.88 7.25
N LYS A 66 15.73 -10.34 8.08
CA LYS A 66 17.13 -10.57 7.71
C LYS A 66 17.25 -11.47 6.48
N ASP A 67 16.55 -12.61 6.46
CA ASP A 67 16.57 -13.58 5.36
C ASP A 67 15.78 -13.12 4.12
N SER A 68 15.07 -11.99 4.24
CA SER A 68 14.41 -11.35 3.11
C SER A 68 15.40 -10.50 2.29
N PHE A 69 16.55 -10.08 2.84
CA PHE A 69 17.54 -9.33 2.08
C PHE A 69 18.31 -10.21 1.09
N ASP A 70 18.64 -9.64 -0.08
CA ASP A 70 19.74 -10.17 -0.88
C ASP A 70 21.02 -10.19 -0.02
N PRO A 71 21.76 -11.32 0.05
CA PRO A 71 22.92 -11.44 0.94
C PRO A 71 23.99 -10.36 0.71
N ARG A 72 24.25 -9.99 -0.56
CA ARG A 72 25.23 -8.95 -0.89
C ARG A 72 24.74 -7.57 -0.48
N LEU A 73 23.43 -7.35 -0.56
CA LEU A 73 22.80 -6.11 -0.11
C LEU A 73 22.88 -5.96 1.41
N LEU A 74 22.61 -7.04 2.15
CA LEU A 74 22.71 -7.07 3.61
C LEU A 74 24.14 -6.83 4.07
N GLU A 75 25.12 -7.49 3.46
CA GLU A 75 26.56 -7.25 3.71
C GLU A 75 26.94 -5.79 3.47
N ALA A 76 26.46 -5.19 2.37
CA ALA A 76 26.71 -3.78 2.06
C ALA A 76 26.11 -2.85 3.13
N TRP A 77 24.90 -3.11 3.61
CA TRP A 77 24.27 -2.34 4.69
C TRP A 77 25.03 -2.46 6.01
N CYS A 78 25.40 -3.69 6.39
CA CYS A 78 26.16 -3.97 7.60
C CYS A 78 27.52 -3.25 7.59
N ARG A 79 28.24 -3.32 6.46
CA ARG A 79 29.55 -2.68 6.29
C ARG A 79 29.48 -1.16 6.22
N LEU A 80 28.59 -0.61 5.39
CA LEU A 80 28.60 0.81 5.04
C LEU A 80 27.79 1.69 5.99
N ARG A 81 26.68 1.16 6.54
CA ARG A 81 25.70 1.95 7.28
C ARG A 81 25.72 1.65 8.77
N TRP A 82 25.75 0.36 9.13
CA TRP A 82 25.71 -0.05 10.54
C TRP A 82 27.07 -0.24 11.19
N LYS A 83 28.13 -0.42 10.38
CA LYS A 83 29.49 -0.74 10.85
C LYS A 83 29.47 -1.93 11.83
N PHE A 84 28.76 -2.98 11.46
CA PHE A 84 28.47 -4.12 12.31
C PHE A 84 28.56 -5.45 11.54
N GLU A 85 28.73 -6.57 12.25
CA GLU A 85 28.80 -7.89 11.62
C GLU A 85 27.42 -8.45 11.29
N VAL A 86 27.31 -9.12 10.14
CA VAL A 86 26.06 -9.68 9.60
C VAL A 86 25.45 -10.73 10.55
N ASP A 87 26.29 -11.50 11.25
CA ASP A 87 25.84 -12.57 12.14
C ASP A 87 25.09 -12.03 13.37
N ASN A 88 25.41 -10.82 13.79
CA ASN A 88 24.82 -10.19 14.97
C ASN A 88 23.57 -9.33 14.65
N VAL A 89 23.14 -9.26 13.38
CA VAL A 89 21.94 -8.52 12.98
C VAL A 89 20.68 -9.27 13.40
N SER A 90 19.88 -8.67 14.27
CA SER A 90 18.48 -9.02 14.55
C SER A 90 17.54 -8.32 13.55
N ASP A 91 16.36 -8.90 13.29
CA ASP A 91 15.32 -8.35 12.41
C ASP A 91 14.89 -6.92 12.76
N ASP A 92 15.02 -6.52 14.03
CA ASP A 92 14.69 -5.17 14.50
C ASP A 92 15.53 -4.08 13.79
N LYS A 93 16.81 -4.36 13.50
CA LYS A 93 17.74 -3.39 12.93
C LYS A 93 17.39 -3.04 11.47
N PRO A 94 17.18 -4.01 10.57
CA PRO A 94 16.66 -3.73 9.24
C PRO A 94 15.30 -3.03 9.25
N LEU A 95 14.37 -3.47 10.11
CA LEU A 95 13.03 -2.87 10.19
C LEU A 95 13.08 -1.38 10.56
N LEU A 96 13.87 -1.02 11.58
CA LEU A 96 14.05 0.38 12.00
C LEU A 96 14.62 1.27 10.90
N GLU A 97 15.50 0.74 10.06
CA GLU A 97 16.10 1.53 8.97
C GLU A 97 15.19 1.65 7.76
N ILE A 98 14.41 0.61 7.47
CA ILE A 98 13.36 0.68 6.44
C ILE A 98 12.33 1.74 6.84
N ASP A 99 11.84 1.72 8.09
CA ASP A 99 10.92 2.73 8.63
C ASP A 99 11.51 4.15 8.60
N LYS A 100 12.82 4.29 8.88
CA LYS A 100 13.51 5.57 8.77
C LYS A 100 13.59 6.09 7.33
N ILE A 101 13.87 5.22 6.36
CA ILE A 101 13.95 5.59 4.93
C ILE A 101 12.59 6.04 4.42
N ASP A 102 11.53 5.32 4.81
CA ASP A 102 10.14 5.66 4.53
C ASP A 102 9.81 7.08 5.02
N LYS A 103 10.08 7.38 6.29
CA LYS A 103 9.81 8.71 6.87
C LYS A 103 10.67 9.84 6.30
N SER A 104 11.88 9.53 5.80
CA SER A 104 12.86 10.54 5.37
C SER A 104 12.76 10.95 3.90
N THR A 105 12.13 10.14 3.05
CA THR A 105 12.04 10.40 1.61
C THR A 105 10.69 11.03 1.31
N LEU A 106 10.66 12.34 1.08
CA LEU A 106 9.48 13.00 0.52
C LEU A 106 9.62 12.96 -1.00
N PRO A 107 8.91 12.07 -1.73
CA PRO A 107 8.77 12.25 -3.16
C PRO A 107 8.08 13.59 -3.43
N ASP A 108 8.30 14.16 -4.62
CA ASP A 108 7.49 15.30 -5.08
C ASP A 108 6.04 14.81 -5.27
N VAL A 109 5.26 14.93 -4.19
CA VAL A 109 3.88 14.44 -4.10
C VAL A 109 3.03 15.06 -5.19
N GLN A 110 3.27 16.33 -5.52
CA GLN A 110 2.50 17.02 -6.56
C GLN A 110 2.83 16.47 -7.95
N ALA A 111 4.11 16.24 -8.27
CA ALA A 111 4.50 15.64 -9.54
C ALA A 111 4.02 14.19 -9.67
N LEU A 112 4.07 13.42 -8.57
CA LEU A 112 3.60 12.04 -8.48
C LEU A 112 2.10 11.96 -8.80
N PHE A 113 1.29 12.74 -8.10
CA PHE A 113 -0.15 12.77 -8.29
C PHE A 113 -0.51 13.30 -9.67
N LYS A 114 0.16 14.32 -10.20
CA LYS A 114 -0.09 14.80 -11.56
C LYS A 114 0.21 13.75 -12.64
N LYS A 115 1.19 12.88 -12.39
CA LYS A 115 1.59 11.81 -13.32
C LYS A 115 0.63 10.61 -13.24
N GLU A 116 0.27 10.18 -12.05
CA GLU A 116 -0.43 8.91 -11.81
C GLU A 116 -1.94 9.09 -11.61
N LEU A 117 -2.39 10.27 -11.17
CA LEU A 117 -3.78 10.60 -10.94
C LEU A 117 -4.35 11.43 -12.12
N GLN A 118 -4.70 10.75 -13.21
CA GLN A 118 -5.35 11.36 -14.39
C GLN A 118 -6.66 10.63 -14.73
N PHE A 119 -7.73 10.86 -13.97
CA PHE A 119 -9.05 10.26 -14.24
C PHE A 119 -10.20 11.21 -13.86
N ASN A 120 -11.39 10.92 -14.38
CA ASN A 120 -12.63 11.58 -13.96
C ASN A 120 -12.97 11.20 -12.50
N LEU A 121 -13.21 12.18 -11.62
CA LEU A 121 -13.48 12.00 -10.17
C LEU A 121 -14.86 11.39 -9.85
N LYS A 122 -15.34 10.43 -10.63
CA LYS A 122 -16.64 9.79 -10.37
C LYS A 122 -16.63 8.83 -9.18
N GLU A 123 -15.51 8.15 -8.97
CA GLU A 123 -15.26 7.19 -7.86
C GLU A 123 -13.80 6.70 -7.92
N THR A 124 -13.27 6.54 -9.14
CA THR A 124 -11.90 6.06 -9.39
C THR A 124 -10.82 7.04 -8.94
N GLY A 125 -11.12 8.34 -8.84
CA GLY A 125 -10.15 9.36 -8.45
C GLY A 125 -9.74 9.27 -6.97
N PHE A 126 -10.70 9.07 -6.07
CA PHE A 126 -10.43 8.93 -4.63
C PHE A 126 -9.73 7.60 -4.34
N LEU A 127 -10.23 6.50 -4.91
CA LEU A 127 -9.58 5.18 -4.79
C LEU A 127 -8.16 5.17 -5.36
N SER A 128 -7.91 5.88 -6.46
CA SER A 128 -6.57 5.99 -7.04
C SER A 128 -5.65 6.87 -6.18
N CYS A 129 -6.19 7.92 -5.58
CA CYS A 129 -5.47 8.75 -4.60
C CYS A 129 -5.03 7.91 -3.40
N ASP A 130 -5.93 7.14 -2.81
CA ASP A 130 -5.60 6.22 -1.71
C ASP A 130 -4.57 5.18 -2.15
N ARG A 131 -4.73 4.61 -3.35
CA ARG A 131 -3.75 3.67 -3.90
C ARG A 131 -2.36 4.30 -4.05
N ILE A 132 -2.26 5.54 -4.52
CA ILE A 132 -0.98 6.24 -4.67
C ILE A 132 -0.38 6.55 -3.29
N ILE A 133 -1.18 7.01 -2.33
CA ILE A 133 -0.73 7.23 -0.95
C ILE A 133 -0.16 5.92 -0.39
N ASP A 134 -0.84 4.81 -0.63
CA ASP A 134 -0.40 3.49 -0.21
C ASP A 134 0.84 2.99 -0.96
N GLU A 135 0.97 3.28 -2.26
CA GLU A 135 2.08 2.84 -3.11
C GLU A 135 3.39 3.54 -2.77
N HIS A 136 3.31 4.72 -2.16
CA HIS A 136 4.45 5.57 -1.87
C HIS A 136 4.66 5.79 -0.36
N GLY A 137 3.99 5.03 0.51
CA GLY A 137 4.20 5.11 1.97
C GLY A 137 3.78 6.44 2.60
N LEU A 138 2.87 7.16 1.96
CA LEU A 138 2.52 8.53 2.35
C LEU A 138 1.42 8.60 3.42
N GLN A 139 0.92 7.48 3.95
CA GLN A 139 -0.25 7.44 4.85
C GLN A 139 -0.07 8.37 6.05
N ALA A 140 1.07 8.28 6.73
CA ALA A 140 1.38 9.11 7.90
C ALA A 140 1.41 10.63 7.60
N ARG A 141 1.55 11.03 6.33
CA ARG A 141 1.50 12.44 5.91
C ARG A 141 0.06 12.91 5.71
N PHE A 142 -0.80 12.03 5.23
CA PHE A 142 -2.20 12.33 4.92
C PHE A 142 -3.15 12.10 6.11
N ASP A 143 -2.73 11.37 7.14
CA ASP A 143 -3.47 11.14 8.40
C ASP A 143 -3.57 12.37 9.32
N THR A 144 -3.14 13.55 8.87
CA THR A 144 -3.19 14.81 9.62
C THR A 144 -4.23 15.77 9.02
N GLU A 145 -4.72 16.75 9.78
CA GLU A 145 -5.67 17.75 9.25
C GLU A 145 -5.11 18.50 8.03
N ASP A 146 -3.83 18.87 8.08
CA ASP A 146 -3.13 19.49 6.96
C ASP A 146 -2.97 18.52 5.78
N GLY A 147 -2.73 17.23 6.08
CA GLY A 147 -2.69 16.15 5.10
C GLY A 147 -4.00 16.00 4.34
N THR A 148 -5.14 15.93 5.03
CA THR A 148 -6.47 15.86 4.40
C THR A 148 -6.74 17.04 3.49
N LYS A 149 -6.33 18.25 3.90
CA LYS A 149 -6.46 19.46 3.07
C LYS A 149 -5.56 19.41 1.82
N GLU A 150 -4.35 18.89 1.96
CA GLU A 150 -3.44 18.69 0.83
C GLU A 150 -4.00 17.62 -0.12
N LYS A 151 -4.55 16.52 0.39
CA LYS A 151 -5.23 15.46 -0.37
C LYS A 151 -6.35 16.05 -1.23
N CYS A 152 -7.22 16.85 -0.62
CA CYS A 152 -8.30 17.54 -1.33
C CYS A 152 -7.75 18.46 -2.43
N THR A 153 -6.67 19.19 -2.14
CA THR A 153 -6.02 20.10 -3.11
C THR A 153 -5.42 19.36 -4.31
N LEU A 154 -4.77 18.21 -4.07
CA LEU A 154 -4.22 17.34 -5.11
C LEU A 154 -5.34 16.74 -5.96
N LEU A 155 -6.41 16.22 -5.34
CA LEU A 155 -7.59 15.70 -6.03
C LEU A 155 -8.20 16.74 -6.97
N ILE A 156 -8.44 17.97 -6.49
CA ILE A 156 -8.97 19.08 -7.30
C ILE A 156 -8.01 19.41 -8.46
N SER A 157 -6.70 19.41 -8.21
CA SER A 157 -5.70 19.74 -9.22
C SER A 157 -5.59 18.68 -10.33
N SER A 158 -5.93 17.43 -10.01
CA SER A 158 -5.94 16.28 -10.90
C SER A 158 -7.28 16.03 -11.60
N VAL A 159 -8.32 16.81 -11.32
CA VAL A 159 -9.60 16.75 -12.04
C VAL A 159 -9.37 17.02 -13.52
N ALA A 160 -9.76 16.07 -14.37
CA ALA A 160 -9.96 16.28 -15.79
C ALA A 160 -11.42 15.96 -16.13
N PRO A 161 -12.06 16.65 -17.09
CA PRO A 161 -11.58 17.76 -17.92
C PRO A 161 -11.51 19.13 -17.19
N GLU A 162 -10.73 20.09 -17.72
CA GLU A 162 -10.49 21.40 -17.04
C GLU A 162 -11.76 22.24 -16.81
N VAL A 163 -12.80 22.03 -17.62
CA VAL A 163 -14.09 22.70 -17.42
C VAL A 163 -14.71 22.29 -16.08
N LEU A 164 -14.70 20.99 -15.76
CA LEU A 164 -15.21 20.46 -14.49
C LEU A 164 -14.33 20.93 -13.33
N LYS A 165 -13.02 20.97 -13.53
CA LYS A 165 -12.07 21.46 -12.52
C LYS A 165 -12.32 22.91 -12.13
N GLU A 166 -12.54 23.79 -13.10
CA GLU A 166 -12.82 25.20 -12.84
C GLU A 166 -14.19 25.38 -12.16
N ASP A 167 -15.19 24.58 -12.52
CA ASP A 167 -16.51 24.61 -11.86
C ASP A 167 -16.44 24.14 -10.39
N VAL A 168 -15.69 23.06 -10.12
CA VAL A 168 -15.40 22.58 -8.76
C VAL A 168 -14.63 23.66 -7.97
N LYS A 169 -13.59 24.27 -8.55
CA LYS A 169 -12.84 25.36 -7.89
C LYS A 169 -13.72 26.56 -7.57
N ASN A 170 -14.63 26.95 -8.47
CA ASN A 170 -15.56 28.05 -8.24
C ASN A 170 -16.56 27.71 -7.14
N SER A 171 -17.10 26.49 -7.15
CA SER A 171 -18.00 26.00 -6.10
C SER A 171 -17.31 26.00 -4.72
N LEU A 172 -16.07 25.57 -4.65
CA LEU A 172 -15.26 25.60 -3.43
C LEU A 172 -14.87 27.02 -2.99
N ARG A 173 -14.92 28.02 -3.88
CA ARG A 173 -14.66 29.42 -3.53
C ARG A 173 -15.91 30.14 -3.02
N PHE A 174 -17.06 29.87 -3.61
CA PHE A 174 -18.26 30.68 -3.38
C PHE A 174 -19.40 29.95 -2.64
N GLN A 175 -19.41 28.62 -2.61
CA GLN A 175 -20.54 27.85 -2.10
C GLN A 175 -20.15 26.91 -0.95
N ALA A 176 -19.01 26.23 -1.05
CA ALA A 176 -18.60 25.21 -0.08
C ALA A 176 -17.09 25.26 0.22
N PRO A 177 -16.59 26.31 0.91
CA PRO A 177 -15.17 26.41 1.25
C PRO A 177 -14.70 25.29 2.18
N ASP A 178 -15.60 24.76 3.00
CA ASP A 178 -15.29 23.69 3.97
C ASP A 178 -14.97 22.36 3.29
N ALA A 179 -15.46 22.13 2.07
CA ALA A 179 -15.16 20.92 1.30
C ALA A 179 -13.69 20.84 0.84
N LYS A 180 -12.89 21.90 1.02
CA LYS A 180 -11.43 21.82 0.81
C LYS A 180 -10.68 21.07 1.91
N ARG A 181 -11.33 20.80 3.04
CA ARG A 181 -10.74 20.15 4.22
C ARG A 181 -11.43 18.83 4.57
N ASP A 182 -12.43 18.45 3.78
CA ASP A 182 -13.31 17.34 4.07
C ASP A 182 -13.50 16.55 2.78
N GLU A 183 -12.94 15.35 2.77
CA GLU A 183 -12.94 14.46 1.61
C GLU A 183 -14.36 14.03 1.22
N GLY A 184 -15.22 13.78 2.20
CA GLY A 184 -16.62 13.38 1.96
C GLY A 184 -17.41 14.51 1.31
N LYS A 185 -17.29 15.73 1.85
CA LYS A 185 -17.95 16.90 1.25
C LYS A 185 -17.41 17.23 -0.14
N LEU A 186 -16.11 17.01 -0.39
CA LEU A 186 -15.53 17.18 -1.72
C LEU A 186 -16.12 16.18 -2.72
N HIS A 187 -16.23 14.91 -2.31
CA HIS A 187 -16.84 13.86 -3.12
C HIS A 187 -18.29 14.18 -3.47
N ASP A 188 -19.12 14.54 -2.49
CA ASP A 188 -20.53 14.91 -2.70
C ASP A 188 -20.69 16.13 -3.63
N LEU A 189 -19.81 17.11 -3.48
CA LEU A 189 -19.79 18.30 -4.34
C LEU A 189 -19.49 17.93 -5.80
N ILE A 190 -18.54 17.03 -6.03
CA ILE A 190 -18.17 16.59 -7.39
C ILE A 190 -19.31 15.80 -8.03
N LEU A 191 -19.96 14.90 -7.28
CA LEU A 191 -21.11 14.14 -7.76
C LEU A 191 -22.28 15.05 -8.16
N THR A 192 -22.50 16.16 -7.44
CA THR A 192 -23.60 17.10 -7.69
C THR A 192 -23.38 17.98 -8.93
N ARG A 193 -22.14 18.12 -9.40
CA ARG A 193 -21.76 18.97 -10.54
C ARG A 193 -21.66 18.23 -11.87
N HIS A 194 -21.99 16.94 -11.88
CA HIS A 194 -21.88 16.08 -13.04
C HIS A 194 -23.24 15.72 -13.65
#